data_AF-A0A9Y3VCN7-F1
#
_entry.id   AF-A0A9Y3VCN7-F1
#
_cell.length_a   1.000
_cell.length_b   1.000
_cell.length_c   1.000
_cell.angle_alpha   90.00
_cell.angle_beta   90.00
_cell.angle_gamma   90.00
#
_symmetry.space_group_name_H-M   'P 1'
#
loop_
_entity.id
_entity.type
_entity.pdbx_description
1 polymer ?
#
loop_
_entity_poly.entity_id
_entity_poly.type
_entity_poly.pdbx_seq_one_letter_code
_entity_poly.pdbx_strand_id
1 'polypeptide(L)'
;MLSQVCLCCLFFSRGFYSCRWTESSSQRRKCRWLSLLVVTLMSLLSLCWLYICFAISNDQQNVNEVIFRTLKTWLNYFLVVVIISAVLASYCILLLLFALIQVALAEQLHLHWLHKIIFCFCVIFITALASGVSIKGREEWPTVLTLLQATAPFLQFGAVGALTLLSPFVFHRFHLAKTRSKMVIAGMFLVVSAAIFLCPLLIHSPCLIEVQELPEKPKLIGHRGAPMVSVLFYLAPPCK
;
A
#
# COMPACT_ATOMS: atom_id res chain seq x y z
N MET A 1 -22.92 -5.45 25.00
CA MET A 1 -22.45 -4.42 24.04
C MET A 1 -21.60 -4.99 22.89
N LEU A 2 -20.64 -5.90 23.13
CA LEU A 2 -19.84 -6.51 22.04
C LEU A 2 -20.69 -7.18 20.95
N SER A 3 -21.78 -7.87 21.30
CA SER A 3 -22.65 -8.59 20.36
C SER A 3 -23.41 -7.68 19.38
N GLN A 4 -23.83 -6.49 19.83
CA GLN A 4 -24.68 -5.58 19.05
C GLN A 4 -23.86 -4.73 18.06
N VAL A 5 -22.67 -4.28 18.46
CA VAL A 5 -21.69 -3.62 17.57
C VAL A 5 -21.25 -4.59 16.47
N CYS A 6 -21.05 -5.87 16.82
CA CYS A 6 -20.67 -6.92 15.89
C CYS A 6 -21.73 -7.14 14.80
N LEU A 7 -23.02 -7.12 15.15
CA LEU A 7 -24.12 -7.23 14.18
C LEU A 7 -24.21 -6.03 13.23
N CYS A 8 -24.09 -4.79 13.73
CA CYS A 8 -24.14 -3.59 12.88
C CYS A 8 -22.96 -3.53 11.90
N CYS A 9 -21.75 -3.82 12.38
CA CYS A 9 -20.56 -3.91 11.53
C CYS A 9 -20.67 -5.05 10.50
N LEU A 10 -21.28 -6.17 10.88
CA LEU A 10 -21.53 -7.29 9.97
C LEU A 10 -22.49 -6.90 8.85
N PHE A 11 -23.63 -6.31 9.18
CA PHE A 11 -24.64 -5.89 8.21
C PHE A 11 -24.06 -4.86 7.23
N PHE A 12 -23.36 -3.85 7.75
CA PHE A 12 -22.75 -2.81 6.91
C PHE A 12 -21.65 -3.38 6.00
N SER A 13 -20.71 -4.14 6.56
CA SER A 13 -19.60 -4.71 5.78
C SER A 13 -20.07 -5.72 4.73
N ARG A 14 -21.10 -6.53 5.03
CA ARG A 14 -21.71 -7.47 4.07
C ARG A 14 -22.43 -6.73 2.94
N GLY A 15 -23.15 -5.66 3.27
CA GLY A 15 -23.83 -4.80 2.29
C GLY A 15 -22.86 -4.16 1.30
N PHE A 16 -21.81 -3.49 1.79
CA PHE A 16 -20.83 -2.81 0.93
C PHE A 16 -19.93 -3.75 0.13
N TYR A 17 -19.55 -4.91 0.67
CA TYR A 17 -18.61 -5.81 0.01
C TYR A 17 -19.28 -6.78 -0.99
N SER A 18 -20.45 -7.32 -0.62
CA SER A 18 -21.11 -8.42 -1.35
C SER A 18 -22.42 -8.00 -2.02
N CYS A 19 -23.07 -6.93 -1.55
CA CYS A 19 -24.40 -6.48 -1.97
C CYS A 19 -25.49 -7.57 -1.90
N ARG A 20 -25.22 -8.67 -1.18
CA ARG A 20 -26.08 -9.86 -1.08
C ARG A 20 -26.59 -9.99 0.36
N TRP A 21 -27.90 -9.84 0.52
CA TRP A 21 -28.60 -9.85 1.80
C TRP A 21 -29.09 -11.24 2.22
N THR A 22 -29.00 -12.23 1.32
CA THR A 22 -29.50 -13.60 1.53
C THR A 22 -28.36 -14.61 1.46
N GLU A 23 -28.42 -15.66 2.29
CA GLU A 23 -27.47 -16.77 2.26
C GLU A 23 -27.67 -17.63 1.01
N SER A 24 -26.62 -17.82 0.20
CA SER A 24 -26.60 -18.87 -0.81
C SER A 24 -25.80 -20.06 -0.30
N SER A 25 -26.46 -21.22 -0.26
CA SER A 25 -25.87 -22.48 0.14
C SER A 25 -24.99 -23.07 -0.98
N SER A 26 -23.98 -23.82 -0.53
CA SER A 26 -23.11 -24.74 -1.27
C SER A 26 -21.84 -24.18 -1.94
N GLN A 27 -20.74 -24.90 -1.65
CA GLN A 27 -19.43 -24.94 -2.32
C GLN A 27 -18.69 -23.62 -2.60
N ARG A 28 -17.62 -23.35 -1.82
CA ARG A 28 -16.25 -23.02 -2.30
C ARG A 28 -15.38 -22.39 -1.19
N ARG A 29 -14.77 -23.23 -0.35
CA ARG A 29 -13.72 -22.78 0.60
C ARG A 29 -12.48 -22.20 -0.11
N LYS A 30 -12.20 -22.62 -1.36
CA LYS A 30 -11.07 -22.12 -2.18
C LYS A 30 -11.23 -20.66 -2.62
N CYS A 31 -12.46 -20.20 -2.87
CA CYS A 31 -12.70 -18.82 -3.34
C CYS A 31 -12.46 -17.76 -2.26
N ARG A 32 -12.62 -18.10 -0.97
CA ARG A 32 -12.47 -17.14 0.14
C ARG A 32 -11.03 -16.62 0.28
N TRP A 33 -10.05 -17.52 0.27
CA TRP A 33 -8.63 -17.18 0.38
C TRP A 33 -8.13 -16.46 -0.87
N LEU A 34 -8.61 -16.85 -2.04
CA LEU A 34 -8.29 -16.16 -3.29
C LEU A 34 -8.83 -14.73 -3.30
N SER A 35 -10.07 -14.51 -2.84
CA SER A 35 -10.64 -13.16 -2.75
C SER A 35 -9.87 -12.26 -1.79
N LEU A 36 -9.44 -12.78 -0.63
CA LEU A 36 -8.57 -12.06 0.30
C LEU A 36 -7.21 -11.75 -0.31
N LEU A 37 -6.59 -12.72 -0.97
CA LEU A 37 -5.32 -12.54 -1.64
C LEU A 37 -5.41 -11.47 -2.72
N VAL A 38 -6.45 -11.48 -3.55
CA VAL A 38 -6.65 -10.45 -4.59
C VAL A 38 -6.82 -9.07 -3.96
N VAL A 39 -7.68 -8.92 -2.94
CA VAL A 39 -7.90 -7.62 -2.29
C VAL A 39 -6.61 -7.12 -1.62
N THR A 40 -5.89 -7.98 -0.88
CA THR A 40 -4.60 -7.62 -0.27
C THR A 40 -3.57 -7.19 -1.30
N LEU A 41 -3.41 -7.92 -2.41
CA LEU A 41 -2.49 -7.56 -3.49
C LEU A 41 -2.87 -6.22 -4.15
N MET A 42 -4.16 -5.95 -4.36
CA MET A 42 -4.61 -4.67 -4.92
C MET A 42 -4.37 -3.51 -3.95
N SER A 43 -4.60 -3.69 -2.65
CA SER A 43 -4.28 -2.68 -1.64
C SER A 43 -2.79 -2.39 -1.60
N LEU A 44 -1.93 -3.43 -1.62
CA LEU A 44 -0.47 -3.27 -1.67
C LEU A 44 -0.03 -2.55 -2.95
N LEU A 45 -0.54 -2.94 -4.11
CA LEU A 45 -0.24 -2.28 -5.39
C LEU A 45 -0.60 -0.78 -5.35
N SER A 46 -1.78 -0.44 -4.83
CA SER A 46 -2.22 0.95 -4.70
C SER A 46 -1.38 1.78 -3.72
N LEU A 47 -0.93 1.17 -2.61
CA LEU A 47 -0.02 1.78 -1.65
C LEU A 47 1.38 1.98 -2.24
N CYS A 48 1.92 0.99 -2.96
CA CYS A 48 3.18 1.11 -3.68
C CYS A 48 3.12 2.23 -4.72
N TRP A 49 2.01 2.35 -5.46
CA TRP A 49 1.83 3.43 -6.42
C TRP A 49 1.79 4.80 -5.74
N LEU A 50 1.02 4.95 -4.66
CA LEU A 50 1.01 6.19 -3.87
C LEU A 50 2.39 6.56 -3.32
N TYR A 51 3.16 5.55 -2.90
CA TYR A 51 4.52 5.75 -2.44
C TYR A 51 5.43 6.28 -3.56
N ILE A 52 5.33 5.72 -4.77
CA ILE A 52 6.05 6.21 -5.94
C ILE A 52 5.63 7.65 -6.28
N CYS A 53 4.33 7.96 -6.23
CA CYS A 53 3.85 9.33 -6.39
C CYS A 53 4.46 10.27 -5.33
N PHE A 54 4.50 9.86 -4.06
CA PHE A 54 5.16 10.64 -3.02
C PHE A 54 6.64 10.90 -3.35
N ALA A 55 7.36 9.88 -3.84
CA ALA A 55 8.76 10.02 -4.24
C ALA A 55 8.96 11.03 -5.39
N ILE A 56 8.07 10.99 -6.38
CA ILE A 56 8.13 11.87 -7.57
C ILE A 56 7.57 13.27 -7.28
N SER A 57 6.92 13.49 -6.12
CA SER A 57 6.33 14.78 -5.76
C SER A 57 7.34 15.93 -5.74
N ASN A 58 8.62 15.62 -5.52
CA ASN A 58 9.72 16.59 -5.60
C ASN A 58 9.91 17.16 -7.02
N ASP A 59 9.55 16.41 -8.07
CA ASP A 59 9.65 16.82 -9.49
C ASP A 59 8.28 17.11 -10.12
N GLN A 60 7.29 17.49 -9.29
CA GLN A 60 5.92 17.76 -9.72
C GLN A 60 5.82 18.80 -10.87
N GLN A 61 6.73 19.78 -10.91
CA GLN A 61 6.67 20.86 -11.88
C GLN A 61 6.99 20.38 -13.29
N ASN A 62 7.99 19.52 -13.44
CA ASN A 62 8.33 18.88 -14.71
C ASN A 62 7.16 18.01 -15.19
N VAL A 63 6.56 17.21 -14.30
CA VAL A 63 5.37 16.41 -14.62
C VAL A 63 4.21 17.31 -15.08
N ASN A 64 3.93 18.40 -14.37
CA ASN A 64 2.89 19.35 -14.73
C ASN A 64 3.14 19.99 -16.10
N GLU A 65 4.38 20.37 -16.40
CA GLU A 65 4.74 20.98 -17.69
C GLU A 65 4.52 20.00 -18.86
N VAL A 66 4.87 18.73 -18.67
CA VAL A 66 4.72 17.69 -19.69
C VAL A 66 3.25 17.43 -19.99
N ILE A 67 2.42 17.35 -18.95
CA ILE A 67 0.98 17.15 -19.12
C ILE A 67 0.34 18.41 -19.71
N PHE A 68 0.78 19.59 -19.30
CA PHE A 68 0.34 20.86 -19.88
C PHE A 68 0.62 20.95 -21.39
N ARG A 69 1.80 20.51 -21.84
CA ARG A 69 2.12 20.50 -23.28
C ARG A 69 1.12 19.69 -24.11
N THR A 70 0.54 18.65 -23.51
CA THR A 70 -0.49 17.79 -24.13
C THR A 70 -1.90 18.36 -24.01
N LEU A 71 -2.32 18.77 -22.80
CA LEU A 71 -3.71 19.17 -22.52
C LEU A 71 -4.00 20.67 -22.72
N LYS A 72 -2.96 21.51 -22.86
CA LYS A 72 -3.01 22.96 -23.08
C LYS A 72 -3.76 23.78 -22.02
N THR A 73 -4.23 23.17 -20.94
CA THR A 73 -4.89 23.85 -19.82
C THR A 73 -3.97 23.86 -18.60
N TRP A 74 -3.82 25.04 -17.98
CA TRP A 74 -2.98 25.25 -16.80
C TRP A 74 -3.67 24.71 -15.55
N LEU A 75 -3.27 23.52 -15.11
CA LEU A 75 -3.75 22.87 -13.88
C LEU A 75 -2.59 22.12 -13.22
N ASN A 76 -2.64 21.97 -11.89
CA ASN A 76 -1.71 21.11 -11.15
C ASN A 76 -2.07 19.62 -11.37
N TYR A 77 -1.77 19.09 -12.55
CA TYR A 77 -2.11 17.72 -12.94
C TYR A 77 -1.51 16.66 -12.02
N PHE A 78 -0.29 16.87 -11.55
CA PHE A 78 0.36 15.99 -10.60
C PHE A 78 -0.48 15.83 -9.33
N LEU A 79 -0.95 16.94 -8.76
CA LEU A 79 -1.82 16.94 -7.58
C LEU A 79 -3.13 16.19 -7.86
N VAL A 80 -3.74 16.41 -9.03
CA VAL A 80 -4.98 15.71 -9.42
C VAL A 80 -4.75 14.20 -9.49
N VAL A 81 -3.65 13.76 -10.11
CA VAL A 81 -3.29 12.33 -10.19
C VAL A 81 -3.06 11.74 -8.79
N VAL A 82 -2.39 12.47 -7.90
CA VAL A 82 -2.19 12.04 -6.50
C VAL A 82 -3.51 11.92 -5.75
N ILE A 83 -4.42 12.89 -5.89
CA ILE A 83 -5.75 12.84 -5.26
C ILE A 83 -6.54 11.62 -5.75
N ILE A 84 -6.59 11.39 -7.06
CA ILE A 84 -7.28 10.21 -7.63
C ILE A 84 -6.65 8.91 -7.11
N SER A 85 -5.31 8.85 -7.08
CA SER A 85 -4.58 7.69 -6.54
C SER A 85 -4.88 7.47 -5.04
N ALA A 86 -5.01 8.55 -4.26
CA ALA A 86 -5.29 8.48 -2.82
C ALA A 86 -6.71 8.00 -2.53
N VAL A 87 -7.70 8.49 -3.29
CA VAL A 87 -9.08 8.02 -3.23
C VAL A 87 -9.14 6.53 -3.58
N LEU A 88 -8.42 6.10 -4.61
CA LEU A 88 -8.41 4.70 -5.03
C LEU A 88 -7.72 3.78 -4.02
N ALA A 89 -6.59 4.20 -3.45
CA ALA A 89 -5.90 3.42 -2.43
C ALA A 89 -6.70 3.34 -1.12
N SER A 90 -7.29 4.46 -0.68
CA SER A 90 -8.17 4.45 0.51
C SER A 90 -9.36 3.52 0.32
N TYR A 91 -9.95 3.50 -0.88
CA TYR A 91 -10.99 2.53 -1.23
C TYR A 91 -10.52 1.07 -1.15
N CYS A 92 -9.35 0.74 -1.71
CA CYS A 92 -8.76 -0.60 -1.60
C CYS A 92 -8.48 -1.00 -0.14
N ILE A 93 -8.01 -0.07 0.70
CA ILE A 93 -7.75 -0.33 2.13
C ILE A 93 -9.07 -0.55 2.89
N LEU A 94 -10.11 0.23 2.60
CA LEU A 94 -11.44 0.03 3.19
C LEU A 94 -12.03 -1.33 2.82
N LEU A 95 -11.90 -1.74 1.55
CA LEU A 95 -12.32 -3.09 1.13
C LEU A 95 -11.51 -4.19 1.83
N LEU A 96 -10.21 -3.99 2.04
CA LEU A 96 -9.39 -4.92 2.82
C LEU A 96 -9.84 -5.00 4.28
N LEU A 97 -10.14 -3.86 4.91
CA LEU A 97 -10.66 -3.82 6.28
C LEU A 97 -11.99 -4.58 6.39
N PHE A 98 -12.93 -4.36 5.48
CA PHE A 98 -14.20 -5.10 5.45
C PHE A 98 -13.99 -6.60 5.21
N ALA A 99 -13.05 -6.97 4.33
CA ALA A 99 -12.68 -8.34 4.09
C ALA A 99 -12.12 -9.01 5.36
N LEU A 100 -11.26 -8.32 6.11
CA LEU A 100 -10.70 -8.79 7.38
C LEU A 100 -11.78 -8.94 8.46
N ILE A 101 -12.71 -7.98 8.57
CA ILE A 101 -13.85 -8.06 9.49
C ILE A 101 -14.73 -9.26 9.16
N GLN A 102 -15.10 -9.47 7.90
CA GLN A 102 -15.91 -10.63 7.51
C GLN A 102 -15.17 -11.96 7.75
N VAL A 103 -13.86 -11.99 7.55
CA VAL A 103 -13.03 -13.14 7.94
C VAL A 103 -13.09 -13.36 9.45
N ALA A 104 -12.97 -12.32 10.26
CA ALA A 104 -13.07 -12.41 11.72
C ALA A 104 -14.41 -13.03 12.15
N LEU A 105 -15.50 -12.65 11.47
CA LEU A 105 -16.86 -13.12 11.73
C LEU A 105 -17.20 -14.47 11.07
N ALA A 106 -16.18 -15.17 10.55
CA ALA A 106 -16.30 -16.46 9.84
C ALA A 106 -17.22 -16.45 8.59
N GLU A 107 -17.55 -15.28 8.07
CA GLU A 107 -18.50 -15.08 6.98
C GLU A 107 -17.92 -15.28 5.57
N GLN A 108 -18.81 -15.48 4.59
CA GLN A 108 -18.40 -15.72 3.21
C GLN A 108 -17.98 -14.43 2.52
N LEU A 109 -16.72 -14.35 2.06
CA LEU A 109 -16.26 -13.25 1.21
C LEU A 109 -16.71 -13.50 -0.23
N HIS A 110 -17.73 -12.77 -0.63
CA HIS A 110 -18.15 -12.66 -2.01
C HIS A 110 -17.90 -11.22 -2.48
N LEU A 111 -16.88 -11.03 -3.31
CA LEU A 111 -16.57 -9.73 -3.87
C LEU A 111 -17.56 -9.38 -4.99
N HIS A 112 -18.32 -8.31 -4.81
CA HIS A 112 -19.27 -7.81 -5.80
C HIS A 112 -18.58 -7.49 -7.15
N TRP A 113 -19.31 -7.59 -8.26
CA TRP A 113 -18.74 -7.38 -9.59
C TRP A 113 -18.26 -5.94 -9.82
N LEU A 114 -18.93 -4.96 -9.21
CA LEU A 114 -18.50 -3.55 -9.23
C LEU A 114 -17.08 -3.36 -8.71
N HIS A 115 -16.72 -4.01 -7.60
CA HIS A 115 -15.37 -3.94 -7.03
C HIS A 115 -14.33 -4.53 -7.99
N LYS A 116 -14.70 -5.57 -8.75
CA LYS A 116 -13.82 -6.17 -9.77
C LYS A 116 -13.57 -5.21 -10.92
N ILE A 117 -14.58 -4.47 -11.36
CA ILE A 117 -14.40 -3.42 -12.38
C ILE A 117 -13.47 -2.33 -11.86
N ILE A 118 -13.67 -1.88 -10.62
CA ILE A 118 -12.82 -0.85 -10.02
C ILE A 118 -11.36 -1.34 -9.88
N PHE A 119 -11.13 -2.60 -9.53
CA PHE A 119 -9.78 -3.18 -9.54
C PHE A 119 -9.18 -3.23 -10.95
N CYS A 120 -9.97 -3.58 -11.97
CA CYS A 120 -9.51 -3.54 -13.36
C CYS A 120 -9.09 -2.12 -13.76
N PHE A 121 -9.94 -1.13 -13.46
CA PHE A 121 -9.64 0.28 -13.69
C PHE A 121 -8.38 0.73 -12.93
N CYS A 122 -8.22 0.31 -11.67
CA CYS A 122 -7.06 0.60 -10.84
C CYS A 122 -5.76 0.08 -11.45
N VAL A 123 -5.74 -1.17 -11.89
CA VAL A 123 -4.57 -1.77 -12.53
C VAL A 123 -4.23 -1.05 -13.84
N ILE A 124 -5.23 -0.77 -14.68
CA ILE A 124 -5.02 -0.05 -15.95
C ILE A 124 -4.48 1.37 -15.68
N PHE A 125 -5.06 2.07 -14.71
CA PHE A 125 -4.64 3.43 -14.34
C PHE A 125 -3.21 3.44 -13.81
N ILE A 126 -2.87 2.58 -12.84
CA ILE A 126 -1.53 2.49 -12.26
C ILE A 126 -0.51 2.11 -13.34
N THR A 127 -0.80 1.13 -14.19
CA THR A 127 0.13 0.70 -15.24
C THR A 127 0.33 1.76 -16.34
N ALA A 128 -0.72 2.48 -16.74
CA ALA A 128 -0.62 3.58 -17.69
C ALA A 128 0.25 4.73 -17.14
N LEU A 129 0.08 5.09 -15.87
CA LEU A 129 0.89 6.14 -15.26
C LEU A 129 2.33 5.67 -14.98
N ALA A 130 2.50 4.44 -14.48
CA ALA A 130 3.82 3.86 -14.24
C ALA A 130 4.63 3.73 -15.53
N SER A 131 4.01 3.35 -16.65
CA SER A 131 4.67 3.33 -17.95
C SER A 131 5.04 4.72 -18.44
N GLY A 132 4.17 5.73 -18.24
CA GLY A 132 4.50 7.13 -18.52
C GLY A 132 5.71 7.63 -17.74
N VAL A 133 5.81 7.28 -16.45
CA VAL A 133 6.98 7.56 -15.61
C VAL A 133 8.20 6.77 -16.09
N SER A 134 8.05 5.48 -16.43
CA SER A 134 9.15 4.61 -16.82
C SER A 134 9.83 5.02 -18.14
N ILE A 135 9.04 5.50 -19.11
CA ILE A 135 9.56 5.94 -20.41
C ILE A 135 10.40 7.21 -20.26
N LYS A 136 10.02 8.09 -19.33
CA LYS A 136 10.63 9.41 -19.17
C LYS A 136 11.68 9.50 -18.06
N GLY A 137 11.55 8.69 -17.02
CA GLY A 137 12.31 8.76 -15.77
C GLY A 137 13.30 7.61 -15.56
N ARG A 138 13.92 7.08 -16.63
CA ARG A 138 14.84 5.93 -16.54
C ARG A 138 16.05 6.20 -15.62
N GLU A 139 16.46 7.45 -15.47
CA GLU A 139 17.56 7.88 -14.59
C GLU A 139 17.12 8.19 -13.14
N GLU A 140 15.82 8.25 -12.87
CA GLU A 140 15.23 8.75 -11.60
C GLU A 140 14.78 7.62 -10.65
N TRP A 141 14.71 6.37 -11.11
CA TRP A 141 14.38 5.20 -10.28
C TRP A 141 15.29 4.99 -9.05
N PRO A 142 16.62 5.27 -9.11
CA PRO A 142 17.48 5.22 -7.93
C PRO A 142 17.01 6.16 -6.82
N THR A 143 16.40 7.30 -7.16
CA THR A 143 15.84 8.26 -6.19
C THR A 143 14.70 7.64 -5.39
N VAL A 144 13.84 6.85 -6.04
CA VAL A 144 12.73 6.14 -5.37
C VAL A 144 13.28 5.10 -4.38
N LEU A 145 14.33 4.38 -4.77
CA LEU A 145 14.98 3.40 -3.90
C LEU A 145 15.66 4.07 -2.69
N THR A 146 16.37 5.17 -2.91
CA THR A 146 17.01 5.95 -1.84
C THR A 146 15.98 6.52 -0.87
N LEU A 147 14.85 7.03 -1.37
CA LEU A 147 13.76 7.47 -0.51
C LEU A 147 13.13 6.31 0.25
N LEU A 148 13.02 5.12 -0.37
CA LEU A 148 12.54 3.91 0.29
C LEU A 148 13.46 3.51 1.44
N GLN A 149 14.77 3.57 1.23
CA GLN A 149 15.75 3.29 2.28
C GLN A 149 15.69 4.32 3.41
N ALA A 150 15.55 5.61 3.10
CA ALA A 150 15.40 6.67 4.10
C ALA A 150 14.10 6.54 4.90
N THR A 151 13.02 6.09 4.27
CA THR A 151 11.70 5.92 4.92
C THR A 151 11.46 4.50 5.46
N ALA A 152 12.38 3.56 5.20
CA ALA A 152 12.26 2.16 5.61
C ALA A 152 12.01 1.97 7.11
N PRO A 153 12.67 2.70 8.04
CA PRO A 153 12.37 2.59 9.46
C PRO A 153 10.91 2.93 9.79
N PHE A 154 10.38 4.00 9.18
CA PHE A 154 8.98 4.41 9.38
C PHE A 154 8.00 3.38 8.79
N LEU A 155 8.29 2.85 7.60
CA LEU A 155 7.50 1.77 7.00
C LEU A 155 7.52 0.52 7.87
N GLN A 156 8.66 0.20 8.49
CA GLN A 156 8.77 -0.94 9.39
C GLN A 156 7.93 -0.76 10.66
N PHE A 157 7.98 0.40 11.31
CA PHE A 157 7.09 0.70 12.44
C PHE A 157 5.61 0.57 12.04
N GLY A 158 5.25 1.06 10.85
CA GLY A 158 3.91 0.88 10.28
C GLY A 158 3.54 -0.60 10.09
N ALA A 159 4.46 -1.40 9.55
CA ALA A 159 4.27 -2.84 9.33
C ALA A 159 4.12 -3.62 10.65
N VAL A 160 4.94 -3.32 11.67
CA VAL A 160 4.81 -3.90 13.02
C VAL A 160 3.49 -3.49 13.67
N GLY A 161 3.08 -2.23 13.53
CA GLY A 161 1.77 -1.75 13.98
C GLY A 161 0.63 -2.52 13.32
N ALA A 162 0.66 -2.68 12.00
CA ALA A 162 -0.32 -3.46 11.26
C ALA A 162 -0.34 -4.94 11.68
N LEU A 163 0.83 -5.56 11.85
CA LEU A 163 0.95 -6.95 12.33
C LEU A 163 0.32 -7.11 13.72
N THR A 164 0.57 -6.16 14.62
CA THR A 164 0.00 -6.14 15.97
C THR A 164 -1.52 -6.04 15.94
N LEU A 165 -2.07 -5.16 15.09
CA LEU A 165 -3.52 -5.02 14.91
C LEU A 165 -4.16 -6.26 14.27
N LEU A 166 -3.45 -6.96 13.39
CA LEU A 166 -3.93 -8.18 12.72
C LEU A 166 -3.84 -9.43 13.60
N SER A 167 -2.94 -9.44 14.58
CA SER A 167 -2.60 -10.60 15.41
C SER A 167 -3.82 -11.24 16.12
N PRO A 168 -4.73 -10.50 16.80
CA PRO A 168 -5.92 -11.08 17.42
C PRO A 168 -6.82 -11.83 16.42
N PHE A 169 -6.94 -11.29 15.21
CA PHE A 169 -7.75 -11.92 14.15
C PHE A 169 -7.12 -13.23 13.66
N VAL A 170 -5.79 -13.24 13.51
CA VAL A 170 -5.05 -14.45 13.13
C VAL A 170 -5.20 -15.53 14.20
N PHE A 171 -5.05 -15.19 15.48
CA PHE A 171 -5.22 -16.14 16.58
C PHE A 171 -6.65 -16.67 16.69
N HIS A 172 -7.65 -15.80 16.59
CA HIS A 172 -9.05 -16.22 16.59
C HIS A 172 -9.32 -17.25 15.48
N ARG A 173 -8.81 -17.00 14.27
CA ARG A 173 -8.91 -17.92 13.14
C ARG A 173 -8.10 -19.19 13.32
N PHE A 174 -6.94 -19.11 13.96
CA PHE A 174 -6.12 -20.26 14.30
C PHE A 174 -6.88 -21.22 15.21
N HIS A 175 -7.56 -20.74 16.25
CA HIS A 175 -8.34 -21.59 17.16
C HIS A 175 -9.48 -22.34 16.44
N LEU A 176 -10.18 -21.66 15.53
CA LEU A 176 -11.31 -22.21 14.76
C LEU A 176 -10.91 -23.13 13.59
N ALA A 177 -9.64 -23.14 13.19
CA ALA A 177 -9.18 -23.86 12.01
C ALA A 177 -8.96 -25.36 12.25
N LYS A 178 -9.09 -26.18 11.20
CA LYS A 178 -8.68 -27.60 11.21
C LYS A 178 -7.15 -27.72 11.22
N THR A 179 -6.59 -28.85 11.68
CA THR A 179 -5.13 -29.08 11.83
C THR A 179 -4.30 -28.68 10.61
N ARG A 180 -4.70 -29.08 9.39
CA ARG A 180 -4.00 -28.70 8.16
C ARG A 180 -4.01 -27.18 7.91
N SER A 181 -5.14 -26.52 8.11
CA SER A 181 -5.25 -25.05 7.97
C SER A 181 -4.57 -24.29 9.10
N LYS A 182 -4.51 -24.85 10.33
CA LYS A 182 -3.78 -24.28 11.46
C LYS A 182 -2.29 -24.16 11.13
N MET A 183 -1.69 -25.22 10.60
CA MET A 183 -0.29 -25.20 10.15
C MET A 183 -0.04 -24.14 9.08
N VAL A 184 -0.94 -24.01 8.10
CA VAL A 184 -0.83 -22.97 7.05
C VAL A 184 -0.94 -21.56 7.64
N ILE A 185 -1.93 -21.30 8.51
CA ILE A 185 -2.12 -19.97 9.12
C ILE A 185 -0.93 -19.60 10.00
N ALA A 186 -0.48 -20.51 10.86
CA ALA A 186 0.68 -20.28 11.73
C ALA A 186 1.97 -20.10 10.92
N GLY A 187 2.20 -20.94 9.91
CA GLY A 187 3.36 -20.80 9.02
C GLY A 187 3.39 -19.46 8.30
N MET A 188 2.27 -19.03 7.70
CA MET A 188 2.19 -17.73 7.04
C MET A 188 2.40 -16.56 8.01
N PHE A 189 1.80 -16.61 9.20
CA PHE A 189 1.98 -15.58 10.22
C PHE A 189 3.43 -15.49 10.70
N LEU A 190 4.08 -16.64 10.90
CA LEU A 190 5.48 -16.71 11.32
C LEU A 190 6.42 -16.19 10.23
N VAL A 191 6.20 -16.57 8.96
CA VAL A 191 7.00 -16.06 7.83
C VAL A 191 6.87 -14.55 7.67
N VAL A 192 5.64 -14.02 7.72
CA VAL A 192 5.40 -12.57 7.63
C VAL A 192 6.01 -11.83 8.81
N SER A 193 5.85 -12.35 10.03
CA SER A 193 6.44 -11.76 11.24
C SER A 193 7.96 -11.74 11.14
N ALA A 194 8.57 -12.88 10.80
CA ALA A 194 10.02 -13.00 10.64
C ALA A 194 10.53 -12.02 9.57
N ALA A 195 9.85 -11.91 8.43
CA ALA A 195 10.21 -10.94 7.39
C ALA A 195 10.20 -9.51 7.93
N ILE A 196 9.12 -9.07 8.59
CA ILE A 196 8.99 -7.72 9.15
C ILE A 196 10.05 -7.44 10.23
N PHE A 197 10.31 -8.41 11.11
CA PHE A 197 11.28 -8.25 12.20
C PHE A 197 12.73 -8.38 11.75
N LEU A 198 13.01 -9.06 10.63
CA LEU A 198 14.34 -9.15 10.01
C LEU A 198 14.60 -8.02 9.01
N CYS A 199 13.59 -7.28 8.56
CA CYS A 199 13.75 -6.09 7.72
C CYS A 199 14.82 -5.09 8.21
N PRO A 200 14.95 -4.76 9.52
CA PRO A 200 16.03 -3.92 10.03
C PRO A 200 17.42 -4.30 9.56
N LEU A 201 17.69 -5.61 9.44
CA LEU A 201 19.01 -6.11 9.08
C LEU A 201 19.36 -5.80 7.61
N LEU A 202 18.35 -5.52 6.79
CA LEU A 202 18.48 -5.13 5.38
C LEU A 202 18.57 -3.61 5.21
N ILE A 203 18.27 -2.83 6.26
CA ILE A 203 18.35 -1.37 6.23
C ILE A 203 19.79 -0.98 6.57
N HIS A 204 20.63 -0.86 5.54
CA HIS A 204 21.91 -0.18 5.71
C HIS A 204 21.64 1.32 5.91
N SER A 205 22.06 1.89 7.04
CA SER A 205 21.98 3.33 7.24
C SER A 205 23.09 4.01 6.43
N PRO A 206 22.78 4.95 5.51
CA PRO A 206 23.80 5.74 4.83
C PRO A 206 24.50 6.75 5.75
N CYS A 207 24.15 6.77 7.04
CA CYS A 207 24.73 7.65 8.07
C CYS A 207 26.16 7.26 8.50
N LEU A 208 26.71 6.16 7.98
CA LEU A 208 28.09 5.68 8.21
C LEU A 208 28.98 5.81 6.95
N ILE A 209 28.68 6.75 6.06
CA ILE A 209 29.55 7.09 4.93
C ILE A 209 30.42 8.29 5.33
N GLU A 210 31.74 8.10 5.29
CA GLU A 210 32.68 9.21 5.35
C GLU A 210 32.40 10.16 4.19
N VAL A 211 32.43 11.47 4.48
CA VAL A 211 32.11 12.55 3.52
C VAL A 211 32.94 12.45 2.21
N GLN A 212 34.05 11.71 2.24
CA GLN A 212 34.94 11.50 1.10
C GLN A 212 34.45 10.43 0.10
N GLU A 213 33.48 9.57 0.46
CA GLU A 213 32.93 8.52 -0.42
C GLU A 213 31.56 8.84 -1.00
N LEU A 214 31.05 10.05 -0.79
CA LEU A 214 29.76 10.47 -1.36
C LEU A 214 29.85 10.48 -2.90
N PRO A 215 28.97 9.76 -3.62
CA PRO A 215 28.88 9.86 -5.06
C PRO A 215 28.56 11.31 -5.46
N GLU A 216 29.07 11.73 -6.62
CA GLU A 216 28.86 13.07 -7.14
C GLU A 216 27.37 13.41 -7.11
N LYS A 217 27.02 14.59 -6.58
CA LYS A 217 25.64 15.04 -6.37
C LYS A 217 24.83 14.68 -7.61
N PRO A 218 23.77 13.84 -7.50
CA PRO A 218 22.97 13.50 -8.67
C PRO A 218 22.50 14.81 -9.29
N LYS A 219 22.50 14.87 -10.63
CA LYS A 219 21.81 15.92 -11.39
C LYS A 219 20.30 15.73 -11.21
N LEU A 220 19.82 15.80 -9.97
CA LEU A 220 18.43 16.06 -9.67
C LEU A 220 18.16 17.39 -10.35
N ILE A 221 17.43 17.36 -11.46
CA ILE A 221 17.05 18.51 -12.27
C ILE A 221 15.99 19.33 -11.51
N GLY A 222 16.34 19.76 -10.31
CA GLY A 222 15.78 20.96 -9.70
C GLY A 222 16.39 22.15 -10.42
N HIS A 223 15.92 22.46 -11.63
CA HIS A 223 16.44 23.62 -12.38
C HIS A 223 16.18 24.95 -11.64
N ARG A 224 15.28 24.94 -10.66
CA ARG A 224 15.20 25.91 -9.56
C ARG A 224 14.78 25.19 -8.29
N GLY A 225 15.58 25.28 -7.23
CA GLY A 225 15.24 24.72 -5.93
C GLY A 225 13.91 25.28 -5.42
N ALA A 226 12.92 24.42 -5.20
CA ALA A 226 11.78 24.79 -4.38
C ALA A 226 12.24 24.84 -2.92
N PRO A 227 12.00 25.95 -2.19
CA PRO A 227 12.40 26.08 -0.81
C PRO A 227 11.56 25.12 0.05
N MET A 228 12.26 24.35 0.88
CA MET A 228 11.74 23.56 2.02
C MET A 228 10.94 22.29 1.71
N VAL A 229 11.63 21.27 1.19
CA VAL A 229 11.56 19.90 1.77
C VAL A 229 12.96 19.49 2.23
N SER A 230 13.66 20.40 2.90
CA SER A 230 14.91 20.10 3.60
C SER A 230 14.67 19.45 4.95
N VAL A 231 13.44 19.43 5.49
CA VAL A 231 13.21 18.95 6.86
C VAL A 231 13.25 17.42 6.99
N LEU A 232 12.93 16.64 5.96
CA LEU A 232 12.99 15.16 6.08
C LEU A 232 14.40 14.58 5.85
N PHE A 233 15.29 15.30 5.16
CA PHE A 233 16.70 14.91 5.01
C PHE A 233 17.62 15.53 6.08
N TYR A 234 17.22 16.63 6.74
CA TYR A 234 17.99 17.26 7.84
C TYR A 234 17.57 16.82 9.25
N LEU A 235 16.56 15.95 9.40
CA LEU A 235 16.22 15.35 10.70
C LEU A 235 16.98 14.06 11.00
N ALA A 236 18.00 13.71 10.21
CA ALA A 236 19.08 12.90 10.73
C ALA A 236 20.01 13.86 11.51
N PRO A 237 20.02 13.84 12.85
CA PRO A 237 21.02 14.61 13.59
C PRO A 237 22.41 14.21 13.08
N PRO A 238 23.41 15.12 13.10
CA PRO A 238 24.78 14.66 13.04
C PRO A 238 24.98 13.73 14.24
N CYS A 239 25.06 12.43 13.97
CA CYS A 239 25.53 11.49 14.99
C CYS A 239 26.97 11.88 15.27
N LYS A 240 27.19 12.48 16.45
CA LYS A 240 28.52 12.62 17.04
C LYS A 240 29.12 11.25 17.30
#